data_AF-A0A4D6HGN0-F1
#
_entry.id   AF-A0A4D6HGN0-F1
#
_cell.length_a   1.000
_cell.length_b   1.000
_cell.length_c   1.000
_cell.angle_alpha   90.00
_cell.angle_beta   90.00
_cell.angle_gamma   90.00
#
_symmetry.space_group_name_H-M   'P 1'
#
loop_
_entity.id
_entity.type
_entity.pdbx_description
1 polymer ?
#
loop_
_entity_poly.entity_id
_entity_poly.type
_entity_poly.pdbx_seq_one_letter_code
_entity_poly.pdbx_strand_id
1 'polypeptide(L)'
;MTGGDQYKLFGVYVSGPVADALADTLYDEAGVVDPETYFDDSMDSVPAGDPGGEVTAALVADIRASFTDLYDQADFESAAAVAPDAFTLVHLAATPQTVTEVRERFRAAATIQETDLRTVQTAILAAALDVETTV
;
A
#
# COMPACT_ATOMS: atom_id res chain seq x y z
N MET A 1 8.00 -2.14 27.46
CA MET A 1 9.25 -2.52 26.81
C MET A 1 8.91 -3.46 25.67
N THR A 2 9.23 -2.97 24.48
CA THR A 2 9.16 -3.49 23.10
C THR A 2 8.11 -4.57 22.75
N GLY A 3 6.86 -4.13 22.56
CA GLY A 3 5.95 -4.83 21.63
C GLY A 3 6.20 -4.44 20.17
N GLY A 4 7.29 -3.71 19.88
CA GLY A 4 7.51 -2.93 18.67
C GLY A 4 8.92 -3.08 18.12
N ASP A 5 9.42 -4.32 18.03
CA ASP A 5 10.72 -4.62 17.40
C ASP A 5 10.56 -5.12 15.95
N GLN A 6 9.32 -5.15 15.41
CA GLN A 6 9.06 -5.65 14.06
C GLN A 6 7.84 -5.01 13.41
N TYR A 7 7.93 -4.80 12.10
CA TYR A 7 6.82 -4.48 11.23
C TYR A 7 6.22 -5.77 10.66
N LYS A 8 4.89 -5.80 10.55
CA LYS A 8 4.16 -6.89 9.91
C LYS A 8 4.00 -6.57 8.43
N LEU A 9 4.27 -7.57 7.58
CA LEU A 9 4.02 -7.45 6.15
C LEU A 9 2.57 -7.77 5.83
N PHE A 10 1.99 -7.03 4.89
CA PHE A 10 0.68 -7.33 4.33
C PHE A 10 0.63 -6.96 2.84
N GLY A 11 -0.04 -7.81 2.08
CA GLY A 11 -0.18 -7.62 0.64
C GLY A 11 -1.32 -6.66 0.26
N VAL A 12 -1.05 -5.81 -0.71
CA VAL A 12 -2.03 -4.99 -1.43
C VAL A 12 -1.91 -5.27 -2.93
N TYR A 13 -3.03 -5.25 -3.63
CA TYR A 13 -3.05 -5.37 -5.09
C TYR A 13 -3.11 -3.97 -5.69
N VAL A 14 -2.16 -3.66 -6.56
CA VAL A 14 -2.01 -2.34 -7.20
C VAL A 14 -1.86 -2.49 -8.71
N SER A 15 -2.21 -1.45 -9.47
CA SER A 15 -1.89 -1.39 -10.90
C SER A 15 -0.39 -1.16 -11.12
N GLY A 16 0.09 -1.43 -12.34
CA GLY A 16 1.49 -1.20 -12.73
C GLY A 16 2.02 0.19 -12.36
N PRO A 17 1.35 1.30 -12.72
CA PRO A 17 1.82 2.65 -12.38
C PRO A 17 1.99 2.91 -10.88
N VAL A 18 1.10 2.35 -10.07
CA VAL A 18 1.16 2.48 -8.61
C VAL A 18 2.27 1.62 -8.03
N ALA A 19 2.52 0.44 -8.61
CA ALA A 19 3.67 -0.39 -8.24
C ALA A 19 5.00 0.31 -8.58
N ASP A 20 5.10 0.91 -9.78
CA ASP A 20 6.28 1.66 -10.22
C ASP A 20 6.52 2.89 -9.32
N ALA A 21 5.47 3.66 -9.00
CA ALA A 21 5.60 4.82 -8.10
C ALA A 21 6.03 4.43 -6.68
N LEU A 22 5.53 3.29 -6.18
CA LEU A 22 5.96 2.74 -4.90
C LEU A 22 7.43 2.28 -4.96
N ALA A 23 7.86 1.74 -6.09
CA ALA A 23 9.24 1.35 -6.31
C ALA A 23 10.19 2.54 -6.31
N ASP A 24 9.82 3.61 -7.03
CA ASP A 24 10.57 4.86 -7.05
C ASP A 24 10.67 5.47 -5.64
N THR A 25 9.57 5.48 -4.88
CA THR A 25 9.57 5.94 -3.48
C THR A 25 10.55 5.15 -2.62
N LEU A 26 10.54 3.82 -2.72
CA LEU A 26 11.41 2.96 -1.94
C LEU A 26 12.88 3.04 -2.39
N TYR A 27 13.12 3.25 -3.68
CA TYR A 27 14.45 3.52 -4.20
C TYR A 27 15.01 4.85 -3.67
N ASP A 28 14.23 5.91 -3.78
CA ASP A 28 14.65 7.27 -3.40
C ASP A 28 14.85 7.42 -1.88
N GLU A 29 13.96 6.83 -1.07
CA GLU A 29 14.00 7.00 0.38
C GLU A 29 14.83 5.93 1.11
N ALA A 30 14.83 4.69 0.60
CA ALA A 30 15.48 3.55 1.27
C ALA A 30 16.58 2.87 0.44
N GLY A 31 16.81 3.28 -0.81
CA GLY A 31 17.79 2.65 -1.71
C GLY A 31 17.39 1.25 -2.16
N VAL A 32 16.10 0.90 -2.06
CA VAL A 32 15.58 -0.41 -2.44
C VAL A 32 15.36 -0.45 -3.95
N VAL A 33 16.09 -1.33 -4.64
CA VAL A 33 16.12 -1.37 -6.11
C VAL A 33 15.03 -2.27 -6.72
N ASP A 34 14.50 -3.21 -5.93
CA ASP A 34 13.49 -4.16 -6.39
C ASP A 34 12.50 -4.46 -5.25
N PRO A 35 11.44 -3.65 -5.10
CA PRO A 35 10.50 -3.78 -3.99
C PRO A 35 9.62 -5.02 -4.10
N GLU A 36 9.35 -5.49 -5.32
CA GLU A 36 8.56 -6.70 -5.56
C GLU A 36 9.24 -7.92 -4.95
N THR A 37 10.58 -7.97 -4.99
CA THR A 37 11.36 -9.06 -4.39
C THR A 37 11.98 -8.71 -3.04
N TYR A 38 11.99 -7.43 -2.65
CA TYR A 38 12.55 -6.95 -1.38
C TYR A 38 11.85 -7.56 -0.17
N PHE A 39 10.52 -7.56 -0.18
CA PHE A 39 9.70 -8.28 0.79
C PHE A 39 9.30 -9.62 0.21
N ASP A 40 10.15 -10.63 0.43
CA ASP A 40 9.88 -12.01 0.00
C ASP A 40 8.52 -12.49 0.52
N ASP A 41 7.70 -13.11 -0.35
CA ASP A 41 6.36 -13.60 -0.02
C ASP A 41 6.32 -14.60 1.15
N SER A 42 7.45 -15.21 1.51
CA SER A 42 7.59 -16.09 2.67
C SER A 42 7.84 -15.35 3.99
N MET A 43 8.09 -14.04 3.96
CA MET A 43 8.28 -13.20 5.13
C MET A 43 6.94 -12.69 5.67
N ASP A 44 6.66 -12.97 6.94
CA ASP A 44 5.49 -12.43 7.64
C ASP A 44 5.80 -11.07 8.32
N SER A 45 7.08 -10.77 8.55
CA SER A 45 7.54 -9.57 9.25
C SER A 45 8.98 -9.20 8.90
N VAL A 46 9.31 -7.93 9.11
CA VAL A 46 10.68 -7.38 9.04
C VAL A 46 11.04 -6.67 10.35
N PRO A 47 12.32 -6.66 10.77
CA PRO A 47 12.71 -5.98 11.99
C PRO A 47 12.51 -4.46 11.89
N ALA A 48 12.27 -3.80 13.02
CA ALA A 48 12.35 -2.35 13.10
C ALA A 48 13.79 -1.89 12.74
N GLY A 49 13.91 -0.75 12.06
CA GLY A 49 15.17 -0.28 11.48
C GLY A 49 15.51 -0.85 10.10
N ASP A 50 14.64 -1.72 9.53
CA ASP A 50 14.73 -2.07 8.11
C ASP A 50 14.37 -0.84 7.24
N PRO A 51 15.25 -0.36 6.34
CA PRO A 51 15.00 0.88 5.59
C PRO A 51 13.70 0.87 4.79
N GLY A 52 13.43 -0.18 4.02
CA GLY A 52 12.16 -0.31 3.27
C GLY A 52 10.96 -0.50 4.20
N GLY A 53 11.16 -1.21 5.32
CA GLY A 53 10.17 -1.37 6.37
C GLY A 53 9.76 -0.03 7.00
N GLU A 54 10.71 0.84 7.31
CA GLU A 54 10.44 2.18 7.87
C GLU A 54 9.69 3.08 6.88
N VAL A 55 10.10 3.10 5.61
CA VAL A 55 9.45 3.91 4.57
C VAL A 55 8.01 3.45 4.33
N THR A 56 7.79 2.14 4.13
CA THR A 56 6.43 1.62 3.97
C THR A 56 5.59 1.80 5.24
N ALA A 57 6.18 1.68 6.44
CA ALA A 57 5.46 1.91 7.68
C ALA A 57 5.01 3.36 7.84
N ALA A 58 5.85 4.33 7.42
CA ALA A 58 5.50 5.74 7.39
C ALA A 58 4.37 6.01 6.38
N LEU A 59 4.50 5.52 5.14
CA LEU A 59 3.47 5.63 4.11
C LEU A 59 2.11 5.08 4.59
N VAL A 60 2.10 3.89 5.17
CA VAL A 60 0.86 3.25 5.65
C VAL A 60 0.29 3.99 6.87
N ALA A 61 1.14 4.57 7.72
CA ALA A 61 0.69 5.42 8.82
C ALA A 61 0.03 6.72 8.31
N ASP A 62 0.57 7.30 7.25
CA ASP A 62 0.01 8.49 6.61
C ASP A 62 -1.31 8.18 5.88
N ILE A 63 -1.38 7.07 5.15
CA ILE A 63 -2.64 6.58 4.56
C ILE A 63 -3.71 6.41 5.64
N ARG A 64 -3.35 5.84 6.80
CA ARG A 64 -4.29 5.68 7.92
C ARG A 64 -4.75 7.04 8.46
N ALA A 65 -3.84 7.98 8.64
CA ALA A 65 -4.12 9.28 9.24
C ALA A 65 -4.98 10.16 8.33
N SER A 66 -4.68 10.16 7.04
CA SER A 66 -5.31 11.00 6.00
C SER A 66 -6.35 10.23 5.18
N PHE A 67 -6.83 9.08 5.65
CA PHE A 67 -7.66 8.17 4.86
C PHE A 67 -8.90 8.83 4.25
N THR A 68 -9.57 9.72 5.00
CA THR A 68 -10.75 10.43 4.51
C THR A 68 -10.42 11.35 3.35
N ASP A 69 -9.34 12.14 3.47
CA ASP A 69 -8.93 13.05 2.40
C ASP A 69 -8.47 12.27 1.16
N LEU A 70 -7.74 11.18 1.36
CA LEU A 70 -7.32 10.29 0.27
C LEU A 70 -8.51 9.60 -0.40
N TYR A 71 -9.52 9.19 0.38
CA TYR A 71 -10.75 8.61 -0.16
C TYR A 71 -11.50 9.60 -1.05
N ASP A 72 -11.56 10.87 -0.67
CA ASP A 72 -12.23 11.90 -1.47
C ASP A 72 -11.43 12.25 -2.74
N GLN A 73 -10.11 12.09 -2.72
CA GLN A 73 -9.22 12.34 -3.87
C GLN A 73 -9.08 11.13 -4.81
N ALA A 74 -9.34 9.93 -4.31
CA ALA A 74 -9.12 8.69 -5.04
C ALA A 74 -10.00 8.57 -6.29
N ASP A 75 -9.36 8.35 -7.43
CA ASP A 75 -10.04 8.08 -8.70
C ASP A 75 -10.42 6.59 -8.79
N PHE A 76 -11.54 6.24 -8.13
CA PHE A 76 -12.08 4.89 -8.15
C PHE A 76 -12.55 4.43 -9.55
N GLU A 77 -12.94 5.36 -10.42
CA GLU A 77 -13.39 5.04 -11.78
C GLU A 77 -12.21 4.58 -12.64
N SER A 78 -11.11 5.34 -12.60
CA SER A 78 -9.86 4.98 -13.26
C SER A 78 -9.31 3.64 -12.74
N ALA A 79 -9.32 3.44 -11.41
CA ALA A 79 -8.90 2.18 -10.80
C ALA A 79 -9.79 0.99 -11.20
N ALA A 80 -11.10 1.18 -11.35
CA ALA A 80 -12.03 0.14 -11.78
C ALA A 80 -11.86 -0.26 -13.27
N ALA A 81 -11.25 0.61 -14.08
CA ALA A 81 -10.95 0.34 -15.48
C ALA A 81 -9.70 -0.52 -15.68
N VAL A 82 -8.89 -0.72 -14.64
CA VAL A 82 -7.70 -1.59 -14.68
C VAL A 82 -8.13 -3.04 -14.97
N ALA A 83 -7.44 -3.69 -15.91
CA ALA A 83 -7.76 -5.06 -16.28
C ALA A 83 -7.57 -6.01 -15.07
N PRO A 84 -8.45 -7.02 -14.87
CA PRO A 84 -8.40 -7.91 -13.71
C PRO A 84 -7.08 -8.68 -13.52
N ASP A 85 -6.33 -8.87 -14.60
CA ASP A 85 -5.02 -9.53 -14.67
C ASP A 85 -3.82 -8.56 -14.67
N ALA A 86 -4.08 -7.25 -14.67
CA ALA A 86 -3.05 -6.19 -14.64
C ALA A 86 -2.72 -5.68 -13.22
N PHE A 87 -3.19 -6.39 -12.19
CA PHE A 87 -2.85 -6.08 -10.80
C PHE A 87 -1.64 -6.91 -10.34
N THR A 88 -0.71 -6.23 -9.68
CA THR A 88 0.46 -6.82 -9.03
C THR A 88 0.26 -6.84 -7.52
N LEU A 89 0.69 -7.93 -6.87
CA LEU A 89 0.72 -8.02 -5.41
C LEU A 89 2.01 -7.37 -4.92
N VAL A 90 1.90 -6.35 -4.06
CA VAL A 90 3.05 -5.74 -3.39
C VAL A 90 2.86 -5.84 -1.88
N HIS A 91 3.96 -6.06 -1.16
CA HIS A 91 3.98 -6.13 0.29
C HIS A 91 4.39 -4.79 0.90
N LEU A 92 3.66 -4.37 1.92
CA LEU A 92 3.96 -3.18 2.72
C LEU A 92 4.20 -3.60 4.17
N ALA A 93 5.16 -2.96 4.82
CA ALA A 93 5.40 -3.13 6.24
C ALA A 93 4.64 -2.07 7.03
N ALA A 94 4.02 -2.45 8.15
CA ALA A 94 3.51 -1.50 9.13
C ALA A 94 3.38 -2.16 10.50
N THR A 95 3.12 -1.37 11.55
CA THR A 95 2.84 -1.98 12.87
C THR A 95 1.59 -2.87 12.78
N PRO A 96 1.50 -3.98 13.53
CA PRO A 96 0.34 -4.87 13.48
C PRO A 96 -1.01 -4.18 13.71
N GLN A 97 -1.02 -3.15 14.55
CA GLN A 97 -2.21 -2.34 14.80
C GLN A 97 -2.56 -1.50 13.56
N THR A 98 -1.59 -0.79 12.97
CA THR A 98 -1.79 -0.01 11.74
C THR A 98 -2.31 -0.90 10.60
N VAL A 99 -1.73 -2.10 10.41
CA VAL A 99 -2.20 -3.07 9.40
C VAL A 99 -3.68 -3.41 9.59
N THR A 100 -4.10 -3.69 10.82
CA THR A 100 -5.49 -4.05 11.13
C THR A 100 -6.41 -2.88 10.78
N GLU A 101 -6.06 -1.68 11.25
CA GLU A 101 -6.84 -0.47 11.08
C GLU A 101 -6.99 -0.02 9.62
N VAL A 102 -5.94 -0.17 8.80
CA VAL A 102 -5.96 0.14 7.37
C VAL A 102 -6.77 -0.89 6.59
N ARG A 103 -6.63 -2.19 6.90
CA ARG A 103 -7.42 -3.24 6.24
C ARG A 103 -8.92 -3.10 6.50
N GLU A 104 -9.29 -2.69 7.71
CA GLU A 104 -10.70 -2.39 8.04
C GLU A 104 -11.23 -1.22 7.23
N ARG A 105 -10.45 -0.13 7.09
CA ARG A 105 -10.82 1.03 6.27
C ARG A 105 -10.96 0.68 4.79
N PHE A 106 -10.02 -0.07 4.21
CA PHE A 106 -10.15 -0.54 2.82
C PHE A 106 -11.38 -1.41 2.61
N ARG A 107 -11.69 -2.32 3.53
CA ARG A 107 -12.90 -3.15 3.44
C ARG A 107 -14.18 -2.32 3.55
N ALA A 108 -14.21 -1.33 4.43
CA ALA A 108 -15.33 -0.41 4.57
C ALA A 108 -15.51 0.41 3.27
N ALA A 109 -14.42 0.97 2.73
CA ALA A 109 -14.42 1.69 1.46
C ALA A 109 -14.92 0.82 0.30
N ALA A 110 -14.45 -0.43 0.18
CA ALA A 110 -14.89 -1.36 -0.86
C ALA A 110 -16.39 -1.66 -0.74
N THR A 111 -16.90 -1.76 0.49
CA THR A 111 -18.35 -1.94 0.74
C THR A 111 -19.15 -0.70 0.32
N ILE A 112 -18.66 0.52 0.63
CA ILE A 112 -19.33 1.78 0.30
C ILE A 112 -19.34 2.03 -1.21
N GLN A 113 -18.22 1.76 -1.89
CA GLN A 113 -18.08 1.92 -3.34
C GLN A 113 -18.68 0.77 -4.15
N GLU A 114 -19.18 -0.28 -3.48
CA GLU A 114 -19.70 -1.50 -4.12
C GLU A 114 -18.71 -2.10 -5.15
N THR A 115 -17.41 -2.01 -4.85
CA THR A 115 -16.31 -2.43 -5.73
C THR A 115 -15.40 -3.44 -5.04
N ASP A 116 -14.50 -4.04 -5.81
CA ASP A 116 -13.53 -4.98 -5.27
C ASP A 116 -12.41 -4.29 -4.47
N LEU A 117 -11.75 -5.07 -3.62
CA LEU A 117 -10.72 -4.55 -2.72
C LEU A 117 -9.49 -4.02 -3.48
N ARG A 118 -9.19 -4.57 -4.67
CA ARG A 118 -8.01 -4.18 -5.46
C ARG A 118 -8.21 -2.79 -6.06
N THR A 119 -9.41 -2.51 -6.54
CA THR A 119 -9.82 -1.18 -7.00
C THR A 119 -9.63 -0.14 -5.89
N VAL A 120 -10.11 -0.41 -4.67
CA VAL A 120 -9.93 0.52 -3.54
C VAL A 120 -8.47 0.69 -3.13
N GLN A 121 -7.74 -0.43 -3.01
CA GLN A 121 -6.32 -0.39 -2.65
C GLN A 121 -5.54 0.45 -3.66
N THR A 122 -5.77 0.21 -4.95
CA THR A 122 -5.10 0.93 -6.03
C THR A 122 -5.46 2.41 -6.01
N ALA A 123 -6.73 2.78 -5.95
CA ALA A 123 -7.16 4.18 -5.99
C ALA A 123 -6.62 5.00 -4.81
N ILE A 124 -6.63 4.43 -3.60
CA ILE A 124 -6.13 5.12 -2.40
C ILE A 124 -4.60 5.24 -2.43
N LEU A 125 -3.88 4.20 -2.86
CA LEU A 125 -2.42 4.29 -2.99
C LEU A 125 -2.01 5.26 -4.11
N ALA A 126 -2.74 5.26 -5.23
CA ALA A 126 -2.54 6.21 -6.32
C ALA A 126 -2.66 7.65 -5.82
N ALA A 127 -3.72 7.96 -5.06
CA ALA A 127 -3.89 9.26 -4.43
C ALA A 127 -2.80 9.59 -3.41
N ALA A 128 -2.34 8.61 -2.62
CA ALA A 128 -1.30 8.82 -1.62
C ALA A 128 0.09 9.09 -2.24
N LEU A 129 0.36 8.50 -3.42
CA LEU A 129 1.61 8.64 -4.16
C LEU A 129 1.55 9.76 -5.23
N ASP A 130 0.41 10.44 -5.37
CA ASP A 130 0.16 11.46 -6.40
C ASP A 130 0.42 10.95 -7.83
N VAL A 131 -0.09 9.77 -8.15
CA VAL A 131 0.07 9.10 -9.45
C VAL A 131 -1.27 8.70 -10.06
N GLU A 132 -1.37 8.72 -11.39
CA GLU A 132 -2.55 8.25 -12.12
C GLU A 132 -2.59 6.72 -12.24
N THR A 133 -3.79 6.15 -12.18
CA THR A 133 -3.99 4.69 -12.11
C THR A 133 -3.83 3.97 -13.46
N THR A 134 -3.86 4.71 -14.56
CA THR A 134 -3.89 4.23 -15.94
C THR A 134 -2.72 4.78 -16.74
N VAL A 135 -2.14 3.96 -17.62
CA VAL A 135 -1.18 4.36 -18.67
C VAL A 135 -1.89 4.44 -20.00
#